data_AF-A0AAJ5X983-F1
#
_entry.id   AF-A0AAJ5X983-F1
#
_cell.length_a   1.000
_cell.length_b   1.000
_cell.length_c   1.000
_cell.angle_alpha   90.00
_cell.angle_beta   90.00
_cell.angle_gamma   90.00
#
_symmetry.space_group_name_H-M   'P 1'
#
loop_
_entity.id
_entity.type
_entity.pdbx_description
1 polymer ?
#
loop_
_entity_poly.entity_id
_entity_poly.type
_entity_poly.pdbx_seq_one_letter_code
_entity_poly.pdbx_strand_id
1 'polypeptide(L)'
;MPKHIYNRLALFRAETGMSRKALADKVGVNPQTIGFLERGDYNPSLELALNIALVFKVPVELLFSFRPFPSVAQALLGQNSEPDGE
;
A
#
# COMPACT_ATOMS: atom_id res chain seq x y z
N MET A 1 -20.81 2.44 -6.95
CA MET A 1 -19.81 3.47 -6.61
C MET A 1 -18.44 2.84 -6.65
N PRO A 2 -17.45 3.38 -7.38
CA PRO A 2 -16.10 2.83 -7.31
C PRO A 2 -15.61 3.02 -5.86
N LYS A 3 -15.31 1.90 -5.19
CA LYS A 3 -14.73 1.96 -3.85
C LYS A 3 -13.34 2.56 -3.97
N HIS A 4 -13.09 3.64 -3.25
CA HIS A 4 -11.76 4.22 -3.12
C HIS A 4 -10.83 3.17 -2.51
N ILE A 5 -9.69 2.91 -3.15
CA ILE A 5 -8.66 2.00 -2.63
C ILE A 5 -7.60 2.83 -1.90
N TYR A 6 -7.51 2.62 -0.59
CA TYR A 6 -6.42 3.14 0.22
C TYR A 6 -5.15 2.35 -0.08
N ASN A 7 -4.00 3.03 -0.04
CA ASN A 7 -2.71 2.37 -0.26
C ASN A 7 -1.62 2.85 0.72
N ARG A 8 -0.58 2.03 0.89
CA ARG A 8 0.65 2.33 1.65
C ARG A 8 1.87 2.36 0.74
N LEU A 9 1.70 2.61 -0.55
CA LEU A 9 2.77 2.42 -1.53
C LEU A 9 3.97 3.35 -1.28
N ALA A 10 3.69 4.60 -0.90
CA ALA A 10 4.73 5.57 -0.56
C ALA A 10 5.54 5.14 0.68
N LEU A 11 4.90 4.53 1.67
CA LEU A 11 5.54 4.02 2.88
C LEU A 11 6.52 2.89 2.52
N PHE A 12 6.05 1.85 1.83
CA PHE A 12 6.89 0.71 1.44
C PHE A 12 8.07 1.10 0.54
N ARG A 13 7.87 2.05 -0.39
CA ARG A 13 9.00 2.60 -1.15
C ARG A 13 10.00 3.32 -0.25
N ALA A 14 9.53 4.15 0.68
CA ALA A 14 10.42 4.89 1.57
C ALA A 14 11.24 3.95 2.46
N GLU A 15 10.60 2.92 3.03
CA GLU A 15 11.24 1.89 3.84
C GLU A 15 12.33 1.11 3.08
N THR A 16 12.11 0.88 1.78
CA THR A 16 13.06 0.16 0.92
C THR A 16 14.06 1.07 0.19
N GLY A 17 13.98 2.39 0.38
CA GLY A 17 14.76 3.37 -0.38
C GLY A 17 14.46 3.37 -1.89
N MET A 18 13.34 2.81 -2.32
CA MET A 18 12.98 2.64 -3.73
C MET A 18 12.39 3.91 -4.31
N SER A 19 12.95 4.37 -5.44
CA SER A 19 12.38 5.50 -6.20
C SER A 19 11.12 5.08 -6.96
N ARG A 20 10.24 6.05 -7.30
CA ARG A 20 9.06 5.78 -8.14
C ARG A 20 9.45 5.19 -9.49
N LYS A 21 10.53 5.70 -10.08
CA LYS A 21 11.06 5.19 -11.35
C LYS A 21 11.49 3.73 -11.22
N ALA A 22 12.26 3.39 -10.19
CA ALA A 22 12.71 2.01 -9.96
C ALA A 22 11.54 1.04 -9.76
N LEU A 23 10.50 1.44 -9.03
CA LEU A 23 9.29 0.62 -8.88
C LEU A 23 8.56 0.47 -10.23
N ALA A 24 8.40 1.58 -10.96
CA ALA A 24 7.71 1.58 -12.26
C ALA A 24 8.41 0.68 -13.27
N ASP A 25 9.75 0.74 -13.33
CA ASP A 25 10.58 -0.12 -14.19
C ASP A 25 10.39 -1.60 -13.83
N LYS A 26 10.28 -1.94 -12.54
CA LYS A 26 10.07 -3.32 -12.08
C LYS A 26 8.69 -3.89 -12.43
N VAL A 27 7.66 -3.06 -12.47
CA VAL A 27 6.28 -3.49 -12.73
C VAL A 27 5.78 -3.13 -14.14
N GLY A 28 6.65 -2.59 -14.99
CA GLY A 28 6.38 -2.33 -16.40
C GLY A 28 5.40 -1.18 -16.67
N VAL A 29 5.44 -0.12 -15.86
CA VAL A 29 4.54 1.05 -15.99
C VAL A 29 5.29 2.37 -16.10
N ASN A 30 4.57 3.45 -16.40
CA ASN A 30 5.14 4.81 -16.39
C ASN A 30 5.43 5.26 -14.93
N PRO A 31 6.56 5.93 -14.64
CA PRO A 31 6.82 6.48 -13.29
C PRO A 31 5.69 7.37 -12.72
N GLN A 32 4.93 8.06 -13.57
CA GLN A 32 3.77 8.85 -13.17
C GLN A 32 2.64 7.97 -12.62
N THR A 33 2.43 6.76 -13.15
CA THR A 33 1.48 5.74 -12.67
C THR A 33 1.69 5.50 -11.18
N ILE A 34 2.94 5.30 -10.74
CA ILE A 34 3.26 5.12 -9.31
C ILE A 34 2.88 6.36 -8.49
N GLY A 35 3.14 7.57 -9.02
CA GLY A 35 2.76 8.81 -8.36
C GLY A 35 1.26 8.98 -8.20
N PHE A 36 0.47 8.64 -9.22
CA PHE A 36 -0.99 8.66 -9.17
C PHE A 36 -1.55 7.63 -8.18
N LEU A 37 -1.00 6.41 -8.17
CA LEU A 37 -1.37 5.39 -7.19
C LEU A 37 -1.14 5.86 -5.76
N GLU A 38 0.03 6.43 -5.47
CA GLU A 38 0.35 6.93 -4.12
C GLU A 38 -0.58 8.01 -3.61
N ARG A 39 -1.08 8.87 -4.52
CA ARG A 39 -2.07 9.90 -4.16
C ARG A 39 -3.50 9.37 -4.11
N GLY A 40 -3.73 8.15 -4.58
CA GLY A 40 -5.07 7.57 -4.69
C GLY A 40 -5.89 8.17 -5.83
N ASP A 41 -5.23 8.73 -6.85
CA ASP A 41 -5.89 9.39 -7.99
C ASP A 41 -6.63 8.37 -8.87
N TYR A 42 -6.24 7.09 -8.85
CA TYR A 42 -7.00 5.99 -9.42
C TYR A 42 -6.68 4.64 -8.76
N ASN A 43 -7.57 3.67 -8.99
CA ASN A 43 -7.44 2.30 -8.49
C ASN A 43 -6.55 1.44 -9.40
N PRO A 44 -5.55 0.71 -8.87
CA PRO A 44 -4.74 -0.20 -9.68
C PRO A 44 -5.61 -1.31 -10.29
N SER A 45 -5.18 -1.86 -11.42
CA SER A 45 -5.66 -3.17 -11.86
C SER A 45 -5.22 -4.25 -10.86
N LEU A 46 -5.91 -5.39 -10.84
CA LEU A 46 -5.52 -6.54 -10.02
C LEU A 46 -4.08 -6.97 -10.33
N GLU A 47 -3.73 -7.05 -11.60
CA GLU A 47 -2.38 -7.40 -12.05
C GLU A 47 -1.31 -6.43 -11.51
N LEU A 48 -1.54 -5.12 -11.62
CA LEU A 48 -0.59 -4.13 -11.12
C LEU A 48 -0.44 -4.21 -9.60
N ALA A 49 -1.54 -4.38 -8.87
CA ALA A 49 -1.51 -4.53 -7.42
C ALA A 49 -0.70 -5.78 -6.99
N LEU A 50 -0.92 -6.92 -7.66
CA LEU A 50 -0.19 -8.17 -7.40
C LEU A 50 1.30 -8.04 -7.76
N ASN A 51 1.65 -7.43 -8.89
CA ASN A 51 3.04 -7.22 -9.29
C ASN A 51 3.80 -6.34 -8.29
N ILE A 52 3.16 -5.27 -7.80
CA ILE A 52 3.75 -4.41 -6.76
C ILE A 52 3.94 -5.21 -5.45
N ALA A 53 2.97 -6.04 -5.06
CA ALA A 53 3.07 -6.91 -3.89
C ALA A 53 4.26 -7.88 -3.98
N LEU A 54 4.49 -8.47 -5.17
CA LEU A 54 5.65 -9.32 -5.43
C LEU A 54 6.98 -8.57 -5.33
N VAL A 55 7.05 -7.32 -5.81
CA VAL A 55 8.26 -6.48 -5.70
C VAL A 55 8.63 -6.24 -4.23
N PHE A 56 7.64 -5.98 -3.38
CA PHE A 56 7.85 -5.75 -1.94
C PHE A 56 7.86 -7.03 -1.10
N LYS A 57 7.57 -8.20 -1.71
CA LYS A 57 7.51 -9.50 -1.04
C LYS A 57 6.53 -9.53 0.14
N VAL A 58 5.37 -8.91 -0.03
CA VAL A 58 4.30 -8.85 0.97
C VAL A 58 2.95 -9.23 0.36
N PRO A 59 1.96 -9.62 1.19
CA PRO A 59 0.58 -9.74 0.73
C PRO A 59 0.05 -8.42 0.17
N VAL A 60 -0.82 -8.50 -0.85
CA VAL A 60 -1.39 -7.32 -1.52
C VAL A 60 -2.22 -6.46 -0.55
N GLU A 61 -2.80 -7.07 0.48
CA GLU A 61 -3.61 -6.45 1.53
C GLU A 61 -2.79 -5.54 2.45
N LEU A 62 -1.47 -5.72 2.52
CA LEU A 62 -0.59 -4.78 3.24
C LEU A 62 -0.35 -3.49 2.45
N LEU A 63 -0.51 -3.55 1.13
CA LEU A 63 -0.31 -2.43 0.23
C LEU A 63 -1.59 -1.70 -0.11
N PHE A 64 -2.71 -2.42 -0.27
CA PHE A 64 -3.99 -1.90 -0.74
C PHE A 64 -5.14 -2.39 0.13
N SER A 65 -6.13 -1.52 0.39
CA SER A 65 -7.30 -1.87 1.20
C SER A 65 -8.53 -1.05 0.82
N PHE A 66 -9.71 -1.63 1.00
CA PHE A 66 -10.98 -0.89 0.91
C PHE A 66 -11.28 -0.06 2.16
N ARG A 67 -10.49 -0.22 3.24
CA ARG A 67 -10.61 0.55 4.48
C ARG A 67 -9.35 1.37 4.69
N PRO A 68 -9.43 2.55 5.33
CA PRO A 68 -8.25 3.30 5.73
C PRO A 68 -7.31 2.43 6.55
N PHE A 69 -6.02 2.59 6.31
CA PHE A 69 -5.02 1.98 7.14
C PHE A 69 -4.93 2.71 8.49
N PRO A 70 -4.81 1.99 9.61
CA PRO A 70 -4.59 2.64 10.90
C PRO A 70 -3.29 3.43 10.86
N SER A 71 -3.29 4.59 11.50
CA SER A 71 -2.07 5.34 11.77
C SER A 71 -1.16 4.55 12.71
N VAL A 72 0.14 4.86 12.73
CA VAL A 72 1.09 4.23 13.66
C VAL A 72 0.61 4.43 15.11
N ALA A 73 0.13 5.62 15.46
CA ALA A 73 -0.42 5.90 16.79
C ALA A 73 -1.63 5.02 17.11
N GLN A 74 -2.57 4.85 16.17
CA GLN A 74 -3.73 3.98 16.35
C GLN A 74 -3.34 2.51 16.49
N ALA A 75 -2.35 2.04 15.73
CA ALA A 75 -1.86 0.67 15.82
C ALA A 75 -1.18 0.40 17.17
N LEU A 76 -0.39 1.35 17.68
CA LEU A 76 0.27 1.23 18.99
C LEU A 76 -0.72 1.29 20.15
N LEU A 77 -1.75 2.14 20.06
CA LEU A 77 -2.79 2.23 21.10
C LEU A 77 -3.71 1.00 21.11
N GLY A 78 -4.04 0.46 19.93
CA GLY A 78 -4.87 -0.74 19.80
C GLY A 78 -4.18 -2.05 20.21
N GLN A 79 -2.86 -2.05 20.39
CA GLN A 79 -2.11 -3.16 20.98
C GLN A 79 -2.11 -3.17 22.51
N ASN A 80 -2.64 -2.11 23.15
CA ASN A 80 -2.78 -2.01 24.61
C ASN A 80 -4.20 -2.33 25.11
N SER A 81 -5.09 -2.79 24.24
CA SER A 81 -6.47 -3.14 24.57
C SER A 81 -6.74 -4.62 24.28
N GLU A 82 -6.02 -5.49 24.97
CA GLU A 82 -6.57 -6.75 25.51
C GLU A 82 -6.04 -6.95 26.93
N PRO A 83 -6.87 -6.67 27.96
CA PRO A 83 -6.94 -7.51 29.13
C PRO A 83 -8.26 -8.31 29.11
N ASP A 84 -8.10 -9.62 29.25
CA ASP A 84 -9.08 -10.62 29.69
C ASP A 84 -10.24 -11.04 28.76
N GLY A 85 -10.10 -12.23 28.18
CA GLY A 85 -11.01 -13.37 28.43
C GLY A 85 -12.28 -13.50 27.57
N GLU A 86 -12.29 -14.51 26.69
CA GLU A 86 -13.08 -15.75 26.84
C GLU A 86 -12.49 -16.88 25.96
#